data_AF-A0A6L4YGD8-F1
#
_entry.id   AF-A0A6L4YGD8-F1
#
_cell.length_a   1.000
_cell.length_b   1.000
_cell.length_c   1.000
_cell.angle_alpha   90.00
_cell.angle_beta   90.00
_cell.angle_gamma   90.00
#
_symmetry.space_group_name_H-M   'P 1'
#
loop_
_entity.id
_entity.type
_entity.pdbx_description
1 polymer ?
#
loop_
_entity_poly.entity_id
_entity_poly.type
_entity_poly.pdbx_seq_one_letter_code
_entity_poly.pdbx_strand_id
1 'polypeptide(L)'
;MRWLLIALFIAVSPAPSARDTVSGSAGDITLAQMGDEVLPPVFVETLLELPDDAAQAAKSGKRLLLYFGQVGCPYCKELMQTSFTQKAIVDKTAKHFVPIAFNLFGDREVTWFDGKVRSEKEFAKFLKVQFTPTLLLLDEKGNIIARINGYYPPHRFAAALDYSVKRLEGKLSFAEHMKAVPQTGASATLHDEPFLMKPPFNLVRRPGAKPLAVLFETRHCAPCDELHKEGFKRDKTLVAISKLDVARFSLSGREMLTTPDGRSTTAEAWGRELKISYTPSVVFFDDSGNEVFRLEAYVRPFHFTSSFEYVASGAYRKEPEFQRFLQNKAEHMKERGEKLELWK
;
A
#
# COMPACT_ATOMS: atom_id res chain seq x y z
N MET A 1 73.86 47.64 31.15
CA MET A 1 73.70 46.38 30.39
C MET A 1 72.29 45.85 30.63
N ARG A 2 71.48 45.75 29.57
CA ARG A 2 70.09 45.26 29.57
C ARG A 2 70.04 43.79 30.03
N TRP A 3 69.27 43.51 31.08
CA TRP A 3 68.85 42.16 31.44
C TRP A 3 67.50 41.87 30.79
N LEU A 4 67.43 40.76 30.05
CA LEU A 4 66.20 40.23 29.46
C LEU A 4 65.27 39.73 30.59
N LEU A 5 64.04 40.25 30.64
CA LEU A 5 62.91 39.64 31.33
C LEU A 5 62.04 38.97 30.27
N ILE A 6 62.04 37.63 30.25
CA ILE A 6 61.15 36.81 29.45
C ILE A 6 59.81 36.74 30.17
N ALA A 7 58.77 37.35 29.59
CA ALA A 7 57.39 37.23 30.04
C ALA A 7 56.77 35.95 29.43
N LEU A 8 56.42 34.99 30.28
CA LEU A 8 55.71 33.77 29.92
C LEU A 8 54.21 34.07 29.89
N PHE A 9 53.64 34.26 28.70
CA PHE A 9 52.19 34.38 28.50
C PHE A 9 51.55 32.99 28.57
N ILE A 10 50.79 32.72 29.64
CA ILE A 10 49.88 31.57 29.72
C ILE A 10 48.60 31.94 28.94
N ALA A 11 48.45 31.38 27.75
CA ALA A 11 47.22 31.48 26.97
C ALA A 11 46.18 30.52 27.56
N VAL A 12 45.15 31.06 28.23
CA VAL A 12 43.96 30.33 28.63
C VAL A 12 43.03 30.25 27.42
N SER A 13 42.94 29.08 26.78
CA SER A 13 41.94 28.82 25.75
C SER A 13 40.57 28.57 26.39
N PRO A 14 39.48 29.23 25.96
CA PRO A 14 38.13 28.90 26.41
C PRO A 14 37.68 27.60 25.75
N ALA A 15 37.13 26.68 26.54
CA ALA A 15 36.51 25.45 26.05
C ALA A 15 35.24 25.78 25.23
N PRO A 16 34.99 25.09 24.10
CA PRO A 16 33.75 25.27 23.36
C PRO A 16 32.60 24.61 24.12
N SER A 17 31.54 25.39 24.41
CA SER A 17 30.30 24.86 24.98
C SER A 17 29.55 24.08 23.92
N ALA A 18 29.40 22.78 24.10
CA ALA A 18 28.48 21.96 23.31
C ALA A 18 27.03 22.36 23.66
N ARG A 19 26.40 23.10 22.75
CA ARG A 19 24.95 23.20 22.63
C ARG A 19 24.62 22.94 21.16
N ASP A 20 24.70 21.67 20.78
CA ASP A 20 24.07 21.20 19.55
C ASP A 20 22.58 21.07 19.82
N THR A 21 21.85 22.15 19.54
CA THR A 21 20.41 22.09 19.33
C THR A 21 20.17 21.34 18.02
N VAL A 22 19.87 20.04 18.12
CA VAL A 22 19.32 19.26 17.01
C VAL A 22 17.92 19.81 16.73
N SER A 23 17.84 20.67 15.73
CA SER A 23 16.60 21.08 15.09
C SER A 23 16.06 19.88 14.31
N GLY A 24 15.08 19.17 14.88
CA GLY A 24 14.32 18.16 14.16
C GLY A 24 13.50 18.78 13.04
N SER A 25 13.93 18.60 11.80
CA SER A 25 13.11 18.86 10.62
C SER A 25 12.06 17.76 10.47
N ALA A 26 10.84 18.16 10.15
CA ALA A 26 9.75 17.26 9.84
C ALA A 26 10.05 16.46 8.56
N GLY A 27 10.17 15.14 8.70
CA GLY A 27 9.48 14.18 7.84
C GLY A 27 10.13 13.77 6.52
N ASP A 28 11.34 13.21 6.56
CA ASP A 28 11.63 12.09 5.67
C ASP A 28 10.95 10.85 6.27
N ILE A 29 9.88 10.36 5.64
CA ILE A 29 9.27 9.09 6.03
C ILE A 29 10.26 8.00 5.59
N THR A 30 11.16 7.61 6.48
CA THR A 30 11.96 6.39 6.28
C THR A 30 10.98 5.21 6.29
N LEU A 31 10.65 4.70 5.10
CA LEU A 31 9.83 3.50 4.95
C LEU A 31 10.57 2.32 5.57
N ALA A 32 9.84 1.43 6.24
CA ALA A 32 10.42 0.22 6.80
C ALA A 32 11.08 -0.63 5.71
N GLN A 33 12.24 -1.18 6.03
CA GLN A 33 13.09 -1.89 5.08
C GLN A 33 13.47 -3.28 5.61
N MET A 34 13.57 -4.24 4.70
CA MET A 34 14.05 -5.57 4.98
C MET A 34 15.15 -5.93 3.97
N GLY A 35 16.40 -5.68 4.34
CA GLY A 35 17.49 -5.62 3.36
C GLY A 35 17.25 -4.47 2.37
N ASP A 36 17.40 -4.73 1.08
CA ASP A 36 17.15 -3.72 0.03
C ASP A 36 15.65 -3.60 -0.35
N GLU A 37 14.77 -4.40 0.26
CA GLU A 37 13.34 -4.40 -0.03
C GLU A 37 12.60 -3.37 0.84
N VAL A 38 12.02 -2.36 0.19
CA VAL A 38 11.14 -1.38 0.82
C VAL A 38 9.76 -2.00 1.04
N LEU A 39 9.30 -2.01 2.29
CA LEU A 39 8.00 -2.56 2.65
C LEU A 39 6.87 -1.55 2.47
N PRO A 40 5.61 -2.01 2.39
CA PRO A 40 4.45 -1.13 2.36
C PRO A 40 4.47 -0.10 3.50
N PRO A 41 4.02 1.15 3.30
CA PRO A 41 4.14 2.24 4.30
C PRO A 41 3.47 1.99 5.65
N VAL A 42 2.64 0.95 5.77
CA VAL A 42 2.02 0.57 7.03
C VAL A 42 3.02 -0.03 8.02
N PHE A 43 4.11 -0.63 7.53
CA PHE A 43 5.20 -1.17 8.34
C PHE A 43 6.01 -0.04 8.98
N VAL A 44 6.40 -0.24 10.23
CA VAL A 44 7.14 0.75 11.01
C VAL A 44 8.50 0.22 11.44
N GLU A 45 9.46 1.13 11.55
CA GLU A 45 10.73 0.88 12.23
C GLU A 45 10.61 1.24 13.71
N THR A 46 11.20 0.40 14.57
CA THR A 46 11.23 0.59 16.02
C THR A 46 12.63 0.28 16.53
N LEU A 47 12.87 0.47 17.83
CA LEU A 47 14.11 0.03 18.48
C LEU A 47 14.12 -1.50 18.72
N LEU A 48 13.06 -2.22 18.34
CA LEU A 48 12.90 -3.67 18.52
C LEU A 48 12.94 -4.10 20.00
N GLU A 49 12.52 -3.18 20.88
CA GLU A 49 12.26 -3.39 22.30
C GLU A 49 10.79 -3.82 22.45
N LEU A 50 10.50 -5.08 22.16
CA LEU A 50 9.12 -5.55 21.96
C LEU A 50 8.18 -5.37 23.17
N PRO A 51 8.65 -5.42 24.43
CA PRO A 51 7.85 -5.01 25.58
C PRO A 51 7.39 -3.54 25.53
N ASP A 52 8.29 -2.63 25.17
CA ASP A 52 7.99 -1.20 25.06
C ASP A 52 7.11 -0.91 23.84
N ASP A 53 7.38 -1.58 22.71
CA ASP A 53 6.55 -1.48 21.50
C ASP A 53 5.12 -1.94 21.79
N ALA A 54 4.93 -3.06 22.51
CA ALA A 54 3.61 -3.55 22.88
C ALA A 54 2.89 -2.62 23.87
N ALA A 55 3.61 -2.10 24.87
CA ALA A 55 3.05 -1.14 25.81
C ALA A 55 2.60 0.15 25.10
N GLN A 56 3.39 0.65 24.15
CA GLN A 56 3.07 1.83 23.36
C GLN A 56 1.93 1.58 22.37
N ALA A 57 1.89 0.41 21.73
CA ALA A 57 0.78 -0.02 20.89
C ALA A 57 -0.53 -0.07 21.72
N ALA A 58 -0.48 -0.66 22.92
CA ALA A 58 -1.65 -0.76 23.79
C ALA A 58 -2.21 0.62 24.21
N LYS A 59 -1.34 1.62 24.49
CA LYS A 59 -1.76 3.00 24.78
C LYS A 59 -2.56 3.64 23.63
N SER A 60 -2.31 3.22 22.39
CA SER A 60 -3.03 3.68 21.20
C SER A 60 -4.15 2.73 20.76
N GLY A 61 -4.50 1.74 21.59
CA GLY A 61 -5.53 0.75 21.29
C GLY A 61 -5.16 -0.24 20.18
N LYS A 62 -3.85 -0.37 19.89
CA LYS A 62 -3.29 -1.25 18.87
C LYS A 62 -2.61 -2.48 19.47
N ARG A 63 -2.36 -3.48 18.64
CA ARG A 63 -1.61 -4.72 18.95
C ARG A 63 -0.37 -4.85 18.07
N LEU A 64 0.61 -5.66 18.46
CA LEU A 64 1.75 -5.94 17.56
C LEU A 64 1.37 -6.97 16.50
N LEU A 65 1.83 -6.72 15.27
CA LEU A 65 1.88 -7.71 14.19
C LEU A 65 3.35 -7.87 13.80
N LEU A 66 3.93 -9.04 14.07
CA LEU A 66 5.32 -9.31 13.71
C LEU A 66 5.34 -10.06 12.38
N TYR A 67 5.96 -9.48 11.37
CA TYR A 67 6.14 -10.09 10.05
C TYR A 67 7.58 -10.58 9.91
N PHE A 68 7.76 -11.86 9.59
CA PHE A 68 9.05 -12.46 9.27
C PHE A 68 9.09 -12.75 7.77
N GLY A 69 10.00 -12.08 7.07
CA GLY A 69 10.25 -12.26 5.65
C GLY A 69 11.70 -12.62 5.37
N GLN A 70 12.01 -12.84 4.09
CA GLN A 70 13.38 -12.96 3.60
C GLN A 70 13.45 -12.38 2.19
N VAL A 71 14.59 -11.80 1.83
CA VAL A 71 14.83 -11.27 0.48
C VAL A 71 14.73 -12.41 -0.55
N GLY A 72 14.09 -12.14 -1.68
CA GLY A 72 13.94 -13.12 -2.77
C GLY A 72 12.86 -14.19 -2.53
N CYS A 73 12.06 -14.08 -1.46
CA CYS A 73 10.95 -14.99 -1.18
C CYS A 73 9.73 -14.72 -2.07
N PRO A 74 9.31 -15.67 -2.94
CA PRO A 74 8.17 -15.45 -3.85
C PRO A 74 6.84 -15.22 -3.10
N TYR A 75 6.59 -15.94 -2.02
CA TYR A 75 5.35 -15.80 -1.24
C TYR A 75 5.31 -14.51 -0.42
N CYS A 76 6.47 -14.00 -0.03
CA CYS A 76 6.62 -12.71 0.65
C CYS A 76 6.30 -11.59 -0.35
N LYS A 77 6.86 -11.69 -1.56
CA LYS A 77 6.53 -10.79 -2.68
C LYS A 77 5.03 -10.82 -3.00
N GLU A 78 4.41 -12.00 -3.08
CA GLU A 78 2.95 -12.11 -3.28
C GLU A 78 2.15 -11.47 -2.15
N LEU A 79 2.54 -11.66 -0.88
CA LEU A 79 1.87 -11.00 0.25
C LEU A 79 1.90 -9.46 0.11
N MET A 80 3.08 -8.90 -0.19
CA MET A 80 3.26 -7.45 -0.31
C MET A 80 2.55 -6.87 -1.53
N GLN A 81 2.62 -7.56 -2.67
CA GLN A 81 2.07 -7.07 -3.93
C GLN A 81 0.58 -7.34 -4.11
N THR A 82 -0.01 -8.23 -3.30
CA THR A 82 -1.41 -8.66 -3.46
C THR A 82 -2.27 -8.33 -2.24
N SER A 83 -1.83 -8.64 -1.02
CA SER A 83 -2.61 -8.36 0.19
C SER A 83 -2.40 -6.94 0.70
N PHE A 84 -1.16 -6.47 0.75
CA PHE A 84 -0.84 -5.11 1.21
C PHE A 84 -1.01 -4.03 0.12
N THR A 85 -1.56 -4.39 -1.04
CA THR A 85 -2.09 -3.43 -2.04
C THR A 85 -3.61 -3.28 -1.93
N GLN A 86 -4.28 -4.08 -1.09
CA GLN A 86 -5.71 -3.91 -0.82
C GLN A 86 -5.93 -2.91 0.30
N LYS A 87 -6.53 -1.77 -0.03
CA LYS A 87 -6.76 -0.68 0.92
C LYS A 87 -7.47 -1.13 2.20
N ALA A 88 -8.45 -2.03 2.12
CA ALA A 88 -9.15 -2.54 3.30
C ALA A 88 -8.23 -3.31 4.28
N ILE A 89 -7.22 -4.02 3.77
CA ILE A 89 -6.22 -4.73 4.58
C ILE A 89 -5.23 -3.74 5.17
N VAL A 90 -4.73 -2.80 4.37
CA VAL A 90 -3.80 -1.76 4.82
C VAL A 90 -4.44 -0.88 5.90
N ASP A 91 -5.65 -0.39 5.68
CA ASP A 91 -6.38 0.44 6.64
C ASP A 91 -6.67 -0.31 7.94
N LYS A 92 -7.08 -1.59 7.85
CA LYS A 92 -7.28 -2.45 9.02
C LYS A 92 -5.96 -2.62 9.80
N THR A 93 -4.86 -2.84 9.08
CA THR A 93 -3.54 -3.00 9.67
C THR A 93 -3.11 -1.71 10.37
N ALA A 94 -3.16 -0.58 9.69
CA ALA A 94 -2.79 0.74 10.22
C ALA A 94 -3.63 1.14 11.44
N LYS A 95 -4.92 0.81 11.43
CA LYS A 95 -5.86 1.17 12.50
C LYS A 95 -5.65 0.35 13.77
N HIS A 96 -5.35 -0.94 13.64
CA HIS A 96 -5.39 -1.88 14.76
C HIS A 96 -4.04 -2.45 15.16
N PHE A 97 -3.00 -2.23 14.37
CA PHE A 97 -1.70 -2.85 14.60
C PHE A 97 -0.54 -1.84 14.52
N VAL A 98 0.54 -2.20 15.20
CA VAL A 98 1.89 -1.73 14.95
C VAL A 98 2.62 -2.90 14.26
N PRO A 99 2.68 -2.90 12.92
CA PRO A 99 3.32 -3.98 12.18
C PRO A 99 4.83 -3.77 12.08
N ILE A 100 5.60 -4.71 12.63
CA ILE A 100 7.06 -4.68 12.68
C ILE A 100 7.59 -5.81 11.81
N ALA A 101 8.52 -5.49 10.92
CA ALA A 101 9.13 -6.45 10.02
C ALA A 101 10.47 -6.95 10.54
N PHE A 102 10.74 -8.23 10.34
CA PHE A 102 11.97 -8.92 10.70
C PHE A 102 12.53 -9.64 9.47
N ASN A 103 13.81 -9.47 9.23
CA ASN A 103 14.54 -10.30 8.28
C ASN A 103 14.88 -11.64 8.94
N LEU A 104 14.46 -12.76 8.34
CA LEU A 104 14.73 -14.11 8.85
C LEU A 104 16.23 -14.37 9.05
N PHE A 105 17.07 -13.73 8.23
CA PHE A 105 18.53 -13.83 8.30
C PHE A 105 19.18 -12.55 8.82
N GLY A 106 18.39 -11.64 9.38
CA GLY A 106 18.85 -10.35 9.89
C GLY A 106 19.63 -10.46 11.20
N ASP A 107 20.37 -9.39 11.48
CA ASP A 107 21.27 -9.28 12.62
C ASP A 107 20.92 -8.12 13.56
N ARG A 108 19.78 -7.43 13.36
CA ARG A 108 19.34 -6.40 14.31
C ARG A 108 19.06 -7.02 15.67
N GLU A 109 19.40 -6.31 16.72
CA GLU A 109 19.13 -6.75 18.09
C GLU A 109 17.64 -6.59 18.40
N VAL A 110 17.06 -7.62 19.02
CA VAL A 110 15.65 -7.70 19.39
C VAL A 110 15.56 -8.12 20.84
N THR A 111 14.88 -7.30 21.65
CA THR A 111 14.58 -7.63 23.04
C THR A 111 13.18 -8.22 23.12
N TRP A 112 13.09 -9.47 23.57
CA TRP A 112 11.79 -10.15 23.77
C TRP A 112 11.25 -9.96 25.18
N PHE A 113 10.00 -10.38 25.41
CA PHE A 113 9.31 -10.34 26.71
C PHE A 113 9.98 -11.18 27.82
N ASP A 114 11.00 -11.97 27.51
CA ASP A 114 11.84 -12.64 28.51
C ASP A 114 13.07 -11.80 28.94
N GLY A 115 13.16 -10.56 28.46
CA GLY A 115 14.25 -9.62 28.75
C GLY A 115 15.58 -9.97 28.07
N LYS A 116 15.61 -11.00 27.22
CA LYS A 116 16.84 -11.41 26.53
C LYS A 116 16.93 -10.77 25.15
N VAL A 117 18.07 -10.16 24.89
CA VAL A 117 18.47 -9.65 23.57
C VAL A 117 18.89 -10.81 22.68
N ARG A 118 18.44 -10.82 21.43
CA ARG A 118 18.78 -11.79 20.38
C ARG A 118 18.92 -11.06 19.05
N SER A 119 19.77 -11.55 18.14
CA SER A 119 19.71 -11.12 16.74
C SER A 119 18.37 -11.55 16.09
N GLU A 120 17.90 -10.88 15.03
CA GLU A 120 16.65 -11.26 14.34
C GLU A 120 16.64 -12.74 13.93
N LYS A 121 17.76 -13.28 13.42
CA LYS A 121 17.90 -14.70 13.07
C LYS A 121 17.78 -15.64 14.28
N GLU A 122 18.32 -15.27 15.44
CA GLU A 122 18.20 -16.05 16.68
C GLU A 122 16.80 -15.93 17.26
N PHE A 123 16.19 -14.75 17.16
CA PHE A 123 14.83 -14.47 17.57
C PHE A 123 13.83 -15.28 16.75
N ALA A 124 14.00 -15.35 15.43
CA ALA A 124 13.21 -16.20 14.55
C ALA A 124 13.33 -17.69 14.91
N LYS A 125 14.55 -18.17 15.21
CA LYS A 125 14.78 -19.55 15.69
C LYS A 125 14.10 -19.81 17.04
N PHE A 126 14.22 -18.88 17.98
CA PHE A 126 13.56 -18.95 19.29
C PHE A 126 12.04 -19.04 19.15
N LEU A 127 11.46 -18.25 18.24
CA LEU A 127 10.03 -18.30 17.89
C LEU A 127 9.66 -19.44 16.94
N LYS A 128 10.60 -20.33 16.60
CA LYS A 128 10.40 -21.48 15.70
C LYS A 128 9.79 -21.08 14.36
N VAL A 129 10.20 -19.94 13.81
CA VAL A 129 9.84 -19.51 12.46
C VAL A 129 10.62 -20.36 11.46
N GLN A 130 9.92 -21.25 10.75
CA GLN A 130 10.52 -22.20 9.81
C GLN A 130 10.28 -21.83 8.33
N PHE A 131 9.33 -20.95 8.05
CA PHE A 131 8.90 -20.60 6.69
C PHE A 131 8.64 -19.10 6.59
N THR A 132 8.79 -18.56 5.39
CA THR A 132 8.45 -17.16 5.08
C THR A 132 7.39 -17.09 3.97
N PRO A 133 6.45 -16.14 4.03
CA PRO A 133 6.23 -15.22 5.14
C PRO A 133 5.66 -15.94 6.38
N THR A 134 6.02 -15.48 7.58
CA THR A 134 5.32 -15.85 8.83
C THR A 134 4.85 -14.57 9.50
N LEU A 135 3.57 -14.51 9.89
CA LEU A 135 3.04 -13.40 10.66
C LEU A 135 2.56 -13.89 12.04
N LEU A 136 2.96 -13.18 13.08
CA LEU A 136 2.53 -13.42 14.46
C LEU A 136 1.66 -12.26 14.92
N LEU A 137 0.47 -12.57 15.42
CA LEU A 137 -0.39 -11.59 16.07
C LEU A 137 -0.20 -11.73 17.58
N LEU A 138 0.15 -10.63 18.23
CA LEU A 138 0.34 -10.59 19.68
C LEU A 138 -0.86 -9.92 20.34
N ASP A 139 -1.21 -10.34 21.56
CA ASP A 139 -2.06 -9.55 22.43
C ASP A 139 -1.28 -8.41 23.12
N GLU A 140 -1.96 -7.63 23.97
CA GLU A 140 -1.35 -6.51 24.69
C GLU A 140 -0.27 -6.92 25.70
N LYS A 141 -0.21 -8.20 26.08
CA LYS A 141 0.74 -8.75 27.04
C LYS A 141 1.95 -9.39 26.35
N GLY A 142 1.98 -9.40 25.02
CA GLY A 142 3.03 -10.06 24.24
C GLY A 142 2.79 -11.54 23.99
N ASN A 143 1.64 -12.10 24.33
CA ASN A 143 1.32 -13.49 24.01
C ASN A 143 1.03 -13.62 22.51
N ILE A 144 1.62 -14.64 21.88
CA ILE A 144 1.30 -14.97 20.48
C ILE A 144 -0.07 -15.64 20.45
N ILE A 145 -1.08 -14.92 19.98
CA ILE A 145 -2.47 -15.40 19.92
C ILE A 145 -2.81 -16.07 18.59
N ALA A 146 -2.06 -15.76 17.53
CA ALA A 146 -2.20 -16.39 16.23
C ALA A 146 -0.86 -16.43 15.47
N ARG A 147 -0.70 -17.48 14.67
CA ARG A 147 0.43 -17.67 13.77
C ARG A 147 -0.07 -17.99 12.37
N ILE A 148 0.31 -17.16 11.41
CA ILE A 148 0.00 -17.32 10.00
C ILE A 148 1.30 -17.78 9.32
N ASN A 149 1.36 -19.05 8.96
CA ASN A 149 2.51 -19.63 8.27
C ASN A 149 2.23 -19.67 6.76
N GLY A 150 3.10 -19.04 5.98
CA GLY A 150 2.98 -18.97 4.53
C GLY A 150 1.99 -17.91 4.05
N TYR A 151 1.78 -17.88 2.74
CA TYR A 151 0.87 -16.93 2.11
C TYR A 151 -0.59 -17.34 2.28
N TYR A 152 -1.40 -16.45 2.84
CA TYR A 152 -2.86 -16.55 2.85
C TYR A 152 -3.42 -15.58 1.81
N PRO A 153 -4.34 -16.02 0.93
CA PRO A 153 -5.04 -15.10 0.04
C PRO A 153 -5.73 -13.98 0.83
N PRO A 154 -5.90 -12.78 0.23
CA PRO A 154 -6.38 -11.58 0.90
C PRO A 154 -7.62 -11.74 1.78
N HIS A 155 -8.63 -12.50 1.36
CA HIS A 155 -9.84 -12.72 2.16
C HIS A 155 -9.55 -13.54 3.43
N ARG A 156 -8.70 -14.57 3.33
CA ARG A 156 -8.25 -15.36 4.49
C ARG A 156 -7.32 -14.55 5.38
N PHE A 157 -6.42 -13.76 4.79
CA PHE A 157 -5.53 -12.89 5.56
C PHE A 157 -6.33 -11.83 6.33
N ALA A 158 -7.31 -11.19 5.69
CA ALA A 158 -8.20 -10.23 6.34
C ALA A 158 -9.01 -10.87 7.49
N ALA A 159 -9.47 -12.11 7.32
CA ALA A 159 -10.12 -12.86 8.39
C ALA A 159 -9.15 -13.25 9.52
N ALA A 160 -7.89 -13.58 9.20
CA ALA A 160 -6.88 -13.84 10.21
C ALA A 160 -6.59 -12.60 11.07
N LEU A 161 -6.55 -11.40 10.46
CA LEU A 161 -6.44 -10.13 11.21
C LEU A 161 -7.67 -9.90 12.10
N ASP A 162 -8.88 -10.22 11.61
CA ASP A 162 -10.13 -10.08 12.37
C ASP A 162 -10.10 -10.86 13.69
N TYR A 163 -9.40 -11.99 13.75
CA TYR A 163 -9.27 -12.78 14.98
C TYR A 163 -8.67 -11.95 16.12
N SER A 164 -7.59 -11.22 15.83
CA SER A 164 -6.94 -10.33 16.81
C SER A 164 -7.75 -9.05 17.03
N VAL A 165 -8.28 -8.43 15.96
CA VAL A 165 -9.07 -7.19 16.07
C VAL A 165 -10.32 -7.39 16.93
N LYS A 166 -10.99 -8.54 16.79
CA LYS A 166 -12.22 -8.88 17.53
C LYS A 166 -11.94 -9.54 18.88
N ARG A 167 -10.67 -9.69 19.27
CA ARG A 167 -10.22 -10.29 20.54
C ARG A 167 -10.83 -11.69 20.77
N LEU A 168 -10.72 -12.56 19.78
CA LEU A 168 -11.36 -13.88 19.81
C LEU A 168 -10.57 -14.92 20.60
N GLU A 169 -9.31 -14.64 20.95
CA GLU A 169 -8.39 -15.57 21.60
C GLU A 169 -8.83 -16.14 22.95
N GLY A 170 -9.79 -15.50 23.62
CA GLY A 170 -10.42 -16.00 24.85
C GLY A 170 -11.74 -16.75 24.61
N LYS A 171 -12.21 -16.85 23.37
CA LYS A 171 -13.52 -17.39 22.99
C LYS A 171 -13.43 -18.60 22.07
N LEU A 172 -12.49 -18.58 21.12
CA LEU A 172 -12.22 -19.69 20.21
C LEU A 172 -10.76 -19.68 19.78
N SER A 173 -10.22 -20.83 19.41
CA SER A 173 -8.85 -20.92 18.91
C SER A 173 -8.72 -20.33 17.51
N PHE A 174 -7.52 -19.88 17.16
CA PHE A 174 -7.23 -19.39 15.81
C PHE A 174 -7.54 -20.41 14.72
N ALA A 175 -7.29 -21.70 14.99
CA ALA A 175 -7.60 -22.78 14.04
C ALA A 175 -9.11 -22.92 13.80
N GLU A 176 -9.94 -22.84 14.85
CA GLU A 176 -11.41 -22.88 14.74
C GLU A 176 -11.94 -21.68 13.96
N HIS A 177 -11.39 -20.48 14.22
CA HIS A 177 -11.73 -19.27 13.45
C HIS A 177 -11.48 -19.49 11.97
N MET A 178 -10.27 -19.93 11.61
CA MET A 178 -9.84 -20.07 10.22
C MET A 178 -10.52 -21.23 9.48
N LYS A 179 -11.10 -22.20 10.20
CA LYS A 179 -11.90 -23.28 9.62
C LYS A 179 -13.23 -22.78 9.05
N ALA A 180 -13.83 -21.76 9.68
CA ALA A 180 -15.09 -21.15 9.21
C ALA A 180 -14.89 -20.19 8.03
N VAL A 181 -13.66 -19.76 7.77
CA VAL A 181 -13.34 -18.87 6.65
C VAL A 181 -13.33 -19.65 5.34
N PRO A 182 -14.05 -19.20 4.29
CA PRO A 182 -14.02 -19.83 2.96
C PRO A 182 -12.60 -20.02 2.41
N GLN A 183 -12.36 -21.14 1.73
CA GLN A 183 -11.07 -21.39 1.07
C GLN A 183 -10.92 -20.56 -0.20
N THR A 184 -12.01 -20.41 -0.95
CA THR A 184 -12.07 -19.57 -2.15
C THR A 184 -12.49 -18.15 -1.80
N GLY A 185 -12.01 -17.20 -2.60
CA GLY A 185 -12.30 -15.77 -2.47
C GLY A 185 -12.35 -15.13 -3.85
N ALA A 186 -11.84 -13.90 -3.96
CA ALA A 186 -11.69 -13.22 -5.24
C ALA A 186 -10.82 -13.99 -6.24
N SER A 187 -11.04 -13.71 -7.53
CA SER A 187 -10.47 -14.42 -8.68
C SER A 187 -8.95 -14.57 -8.60
N ALA A 188 -8.45 -15.77 -8.90
CA ALA A 188 -7.01 -16.04 -9.01
C ALA A 188 -6.40 -15.54 -10.33
N THR A 189 -7.21 -15.04 -11.25
CA THR A 189 -6.77 -14.47 -12.54
C THR A 189 -7.31 -13.07 -12.69
N LEU A 190 -6.55 -12.20 -13.38
CA LEU A 190 -7.07 -10.90 -13.77
C LEU A 190 -8.22 -11.06 -14.76
N HIS A 191 -9.17 -10.15 -14.70
CA HIS A 191 -10.29 -10.12 -15.63
C HIS A 191 -9.86 -9.55 -16.97
N ASP A 192 -10.64 -9.89 -17.99
CA ASP A 192 -10.49 -9.36 -19.34
C ASP A 192 -11.82 -8.75 -19.77
N GLU A 193 -11.76 -7.70 -20.59
CA GLU A 193 -12.94 -7.02 -21.12
C GLU A 193 -12.72 -6.68 -22.60
N PRO A 194 -13.79 -6.66 -23.41
CA PRO A 194 -13.68 -6.40 -24.85
C PRO A 194 -13.07 -5.03 -25.20
N PHE A 195 -13.19 -4.04 -24.31
CA PHE A 195 -12.65 -2.69 -24.51
C PHE A 195 -11.17 -2.57 -24.15
N LEU A 196 -10.57 -3.59 -23.51
CA LEU A 196 -9.16 -3.53 -23.11
C LEU A 196 -8.25 -3.70 -24.32
N MET A 197 -7.26 -2.82 -24.40
CA MET A 197 -6.15 -2.93 -25.33
C MET A 197 -5.46 -4.29 -25.19
N LYS A 198 -5.01 -4.84 -26.31
CA LYS A 198 -4.26 -6.10 -26.38
C LYS A 198 -2.79 -5.84 -26.66
N PRO A 199 -1.88 -6.75 -26.28
CA PRO A 199 -0.47 -6.60 -26.61
C PRO A 199 -0.25 -6.60 -28.14
N PRO A 200 0.78 -5.90 -28.65
CA PRO A 200 1.75 -5.11 -27.90
C PRO A 200 1.16 -3.80 -27.35
N PHE A 201 1.49 -3.47 -26.09
CA PHE A 201 0.94 -2.30 -25.41
C PHE A 201 1.69 -1.02 -25.77
N ASN A 202 1.18 -0.29 -26.76
CA ASN A 202 1.66 1.06 -27.09
C ASN A 202 0.69 2.11 -26.55
N LEU A 203 1.09 2.81 -25.49
CA LEU A 203 0.25 3.78 -24.79
C LEU A 203 0.53 5.23 -25.20
N VAL A 204 1.39 5.47 -26.20
CA VAL A 204 1.80 6.81 -26.64
C VAL A 204 0.60 7.66 -27.07
N ARG A 205 0.56 8.90 -26.60
CA ARG A 205 -0.50 9.86 -26.97
C ARG A 205 0.07 10.99 -27.83
N ARG A 206 -0.76 11.47 -28.76
CA ARG A 206 -0.48 12.58 -29.67
C ARG A 206 -1.73 13.44 -29.76
N PRO A 207 -1.62 14.77 -29.91
CA PRO A 207 -2.78 15.66 -29.97
C PRO A 207 -3.86 15.13 -30.91
N GLY A 208 -5.10 15.04 -30.42
CA GLY A 208 -6.23 14.46 -31.14
C GLY A 208 -6.42 12.94 -30.98
N ALA A 209 -5.53 12.23 -30.27
CA ALA A 209 -5.78 10.86 -29.83
C ALA A 209 -6.92 10.81 -28.80
N LYS A 210 -7.54 9.62 -28.62
CA LYS A 210 -8.40 9.41 -27.47
C LYS A 210 -7.58 9.57 -26.17
N PRO A 211 -8.16 10.13 -25.10
CA PRO A 211 -7.58 10.02 -23.76
C PRO A 211 -7.39 8.55 -23.38
N LEU A 212 -6.44 8.27 -22.50
CA LEU A 212 -6.10 6.94 -22.05
C LEU A 212 -6.50 6.75 -20.59
N ALA A 213 -7.16 5.64 -20.28
CA ALA A 213 -7.33 5.15 -18.91
C ALA A 213 -6.46 3.90 -18.71
N VAL A 214 -5.68 3.89 -17.63
CA VAL A 214 -4.83 2.75 -17.26
C VAL A 214 -5.29 2.20 -15.92
N LEU A 215 -5.86 1.01 -15.96
CA LEU A 215 -6.35 0.26 -14.81
C LEU A 215 -5.22 -0.60 -14.22
N PHE A 216 -4.89 -0.40 -12.95
CA PHE A 216 -3.95 -1.22 -12.19
C PHE A 216 -4.70 -2.11 -11.21
N GLU A 217 -4.43 -3.42 -11.28
CA GLU A 217 -5.10 -4.45 -10.49
C GLU A 217 -4.12 -5.49 -9.94
N THR A 218 -4.66 -6.40 -9.13
CA THR A 218 -3.96 -7.57 -8.62
C THR A 218 -4.90 -8.78 -8.63
N ARG A 219 -4.32 -9.99 -8.60
CA ARG A 219 -5.09 -11.21 -8.35
C ARG A 219 -5.72 -11.16 -6.96
N HIS A 220 -6.75 -11.95 -6.74
CA HIS A 220 -7.46 -12.06 -5.46
C HIS A 220 -7.95 -10.70 -4.90
N CYS A 221 -8.29 -9.77 -5.79
CA CYS A 221 -8.81 -8.45 -5.45
C CYS A 221 -10.34 -8.44 -5.56
N ALA A 222 -11.05 -8.54 -4.44
CA ALA A 222 -12.52 -8.55 -4.44
C ALA A 222 -13.15 -7.27 -5.05
N PRO A 223 -12.63 -6.06 -4.76
CA PRO A 223 -13.15 -4.86 -5.42
C PRO A 223 -12.86 -4.81 -6.93
N CYS A 224 -11.78 -5.44 -7.40
CA CYS A 224 -11.49 -5.57 -8.84
C CYS A 224 -12.49 -6.53 -9.50
N ASP A 225 -12.77 -7.68 -8.86
CA ASP A 225 -13.81 -8.61 -9.31
C ASP A 225 -15.18 -7.93 -9.43
N GLU A 226 -15.56 -7.12 -8.45
CA GLU A 226 -16.82 -6.36 -8.46
C GLU A 226 -16.82 -5.29 -9.55
N LEU A 227 -15.71 -4.56 -9.72
CA LEU A 227 -15.56 -3.57 -10.79
C LEU A 227 -15.79 -4.19 -12.17
N HIS A 228 -15.28 -5.39 -12.42
CA HIS A 228 -15.47 -6.11 -13.66
C HIS A 228 -16.88 -6.69 -13.84
N LYS A 229 -17.41 -7.33 -12.80
CA LYS A 229 -18.73 -8.00 -12.87
C LYS A 229 -19.89 -7.01 -12.91
N GLU A 230 -19.74 -5.85 -12.29
CA GLU A 230 -20.82 -4.88 -12.11
C GLU A 230 -20.46 -3.51 -12.67
N GLY A 231 -19.33 -2.94 -12.23
CA GLY A 231 -18.92 -1.58 -12.59
C GLY A 231 -18.84 -1.32 -14.10
N PHE A 232 -18.12 -2.21 -14.80
CA PHE A 232 -17.92 -2.16 -16.25
C PHE A 232 -19.10 -2.70 -17.07
N LYS A 233 -20.12 -3.28 -16.44
CA LYS A 233 -21.31 -3.77 -17.15
C LYS A 233 -22.43 -2.72 -17.24
N ARG A 234 -22.29 -1.57 -16.56
CA ARG A 234 -23.26 -0.48 -16.63
C ARG A 234 -23.18 0.27 -17.96
N ASP A 235 -24.31 0.48 -18.62
CA ASP A 235 -24.40 1.16 -19.92
C ASP A 235 -23.73 2.54 -19.94
N LYS A 236 -24.02 3.38 -18.93
CA LYS A 236 -23.41 4.72 -18.82
C LYS A 236 -21.88 4.64 -18.70
N THR A 237 -21.36 3.63 -17.99
CA THR A 237 -19.92 3.39 -17.88
C THR A 237 -19.32 2.96 -19.22
N LEU A 238 -19.96 2.03 -19.93
CA LEU A 238 -19.49 1.57 -21.24
C LEU A 238 -19.47 2.70 -22.29
N VAL A 239 -20.49 3.57 -22.27
CA VAL A 239 -20.54 4.77 -23.13
C VAL A 239 -19.44 5.77 -22.79
N ALA A 240 -19.09 5.91 -21.51
CA ALA A 240 -17.97 6.77 -21.10
C ALA A 240 -16.64 6.14 -21.53
N ILE A 241 -16.44 4.84 -21.29
CA ILE A 241 -15.24 4.09 -21.64
C ILE A 241 -14.97 4.09 -23.14
N SER A 242 -16.00 3.99 -23.99
CA SER A 242 -15.80 3.94 -25.46
C SER A 242 -15.12 5.19 -26.04
N LYS A 243 -15.10 6.29 -25.27
CA LYS A 243 -14.43 7.55 -25.62
C LYS A 243 -12.95 7.58 -25.23
N LEU A 244 -12.46 6.56 -24.53
CA LEU A 244 -11.06 6.42 -24.13
C LEU A 244 -10.45 5.15 -24.74
N ASP A 245 -9.13 5.14 -24.86
CA ASP A 245 -8.38 3.89 -24.91
C ASP A 245 -8.21 3.38 -23.48
N VAL A 246 -8.33 2.07 -23.24
CA VAL A 246 -8.20 1.50 -21.90
C VAL A 246 -7.20 0.35 -21.87
N ALA A 247 -6.17 0.47 -21.03
CA ALA A 247 -5.20 -0.60 -20.77
C ALA A 247 -5.33 -1.10 -19.34
N ARG A 248 -4.98 -2.37 -19.09
CA ARG A 248 -5.01 -2.98 -17.75
C ARG A 248 -3.72 -3.72 -17.46
N PHE A 249 -3.10 -3.41 -16.32
CA PHE A 249 -1.84 -3.99 -15.88
C PHE A 249 -1.90 -4.51 -14.45
N SER A 250 -1.10 -5.53 -14.16
CA SER A 250 -0.84 -5.95 -12.78
C SER A 250 0.20 -5.04 -12.15
N LEU A 251 0.06 -4.72 -10.86
CA LEU A 251 1.16 -4.06 -10.10
C LEU A 251 2.43 -4.92 -10.01
N SER A 252 2.31 -6.22 -10.25
CA SER A 252 3.43 -7.18 -10.35
C SER A 252 3.74 -7.63 -11.79
N GLY A 253 3.15 -6.95 -12.78
CA GLY A 253 3.23 -7.33 -14.19
C GLY A 253 4.62 -7.13 -14.77
N ARG A 254 5.10 -8.11 -15.55
CA ARG A 254 6.40 -8.05 -16.24
C ARG A 254 6.25 -7.85 -17.75
N GLU A 255 5.03 -7.75 -18.23
CA GLU A 255 4.74 -7.40 -19.61
C GLU A 255 5.39 -6.05 -19.98
N MET A 256 5.96 -6.02 -21.18
CA MET A 256 6.55 -4.82 -21.74
C MET A 256 5.46 -3.89 -22.29
N LEU A 257 5.63 -2.59 -22.07
CA LEU A 257 4.76 -1.56 -22.59
C LEU A 257 5.57 -0.31 -22.97
N THR A 258 5.01 0.46 -23.90
CA THR A 258 5.48 1.82 -24.19
C THR A 258 4.57 2.81 -23.47
N THR A 259 5.12 3.61 -22.57
CA THR A 259 4.39 4.61 -21.77
C THR A 259 3.84 5.75 -22.63
N PRO A 260 2.93 6.59 -22.10
CA PRO A 260 2.37 7.72 -22.84
C PRO A 260 3.40 8.70 -23.42
N ASP A 261 4.54 8.85 -22.75
CA ASP A 261 5.68 9.67 -23.16
C ASP A 261 6.69 8.95 -24.08
N GLY A 262 6.44 7.69 -24.45
CA GLY A 262 7.24 6.94 -25.42
C GLY A 262 8.37 6.08 -24.84
N ARG A 263 8.54 6.01 -23.52
CA ARG A 263 9.57 5.15 -22.91
C ARG A 263 9.13 3.68 -22.88
N SER A 264 10.09 2.78 -22.99
CA SER A 264 9.87 1.33 -22.84
C SER A 264 10.13 0.91 -21.41
N THR A 265 9.21 0.17 -20.80
CA THR A 265 9.28 -0.28 -19.41
C THR A 265 8.41 -1.52 -19.17
N THR A 266 8.41 -2.05 -17.95
CA THR A 266 7.45 -3.08 -17.52
C THR A 266 6.29 -2.47 -16.74
N ALA A 267 5.16 -3.18 -16.69
CA ALA A 267 4.01 -2.79 -15.87
C ALA A 267 4.36 -2.54 -14.39
N GLU A 268 5.14 -3.44 -13.77
CA GLU A 268 5.60 -3.32 -12.37
C GLU A 268 6.45 -2.06 -12.15
N ALA A 269 7.41 -1.80 -13.05
CA ALA A 269 8.29 -0.63 -12.92
C ALA A 269 7.51 0.67 -13.11
N TRP A 270 6.60 0.72 -14.08
CA TRP A 270 5.80 1.91 -14.34
C TRP A 270 4.76 2.19 -13.25
N GLY A 271 4.09 1.16 -12.73
CA GLY A 271 3.17 1.32 -11.59
C GLY A 271 3.89 1.90 -10.36
N ARG A 272 5.15 1.50 -10.14
CA ARG A 272 6.00 2.06 -9.07
C ARG A 272 6.41 3.50 -9.33
N GLU A 273 6.76 3.83 -10.58
CA GLU A 273 7.08 5.21 -11.00
C GLU A 273 5.87 6.15 -10.80
N LEU A 274 4.67 5.68 -11.15
CA LEU A 274 3.40 6.37 -10.92
C LEU A 274 2.95 6.40 -9.45
N LYS A 275 3.70 5.71 -8.55
CA LYS A 275 3.43 5.57 -7.11
C LYS A 275 2.08 4.92 -6.79
N ILE A 276 1.62 4.00 -7.64
CA ILE A 276 0.34 3.30 -7.43
C ILE A 276 0.48 2.33 -6.26
N SER A 277 -0.22 2.65 -5.17
CA SER A 277 -0.11 1.91 -3.91
C SER A 277 -1.26 0.94 -3.66
N TYR A 278 -2.42 1.16 -4.30
CA TYR A 278 -3.64 0.41 -4.02
C TYR A 278 -4.31 -0.14 -5.27
N THR A 279 -5.11 -1.20 -5.12
CA THR A 279 -5.94 -1.77 -6.19
C THR A 279 -7.43 -1.86 -5.82
N PRO A 280 -8.34 -1.71 -6.78
CA PRO A 280 -8.09 -1.21 -8.15
C PRO A 280 -7.71 0.28 -8.13
N SER A 281 -6.88 0.69 -9.09
CA SER A 281 -6.58 2.11 -9.36
C SER A 281 -6.72 2.41 -10.85
N VAL A 282 -7.18 3.60 -11.21
CA VAL A 282 -7.26 4.06 -12.61
C VAL A 282 -6.50 5.37 -12.76
N VAL A 283 -5.52 5.41 -13.64
CA VAL A 283 -4.76 6.62 -13.99
C VAL A 283 -5.21 7.09 -15.37
N PHE A 284 -5.58 8.36 -15.50
CA PHE A 284 -6.08 8.94 -16.72
C PHE A 284 -5.05 9.89 -17.33
N PHE A 285 -4.77 9.69 -18.61
CA PHE A 285 -3.90 10.55 -19.41
C PHE A 285 -4.69 11.23 -20.51
N ASP A 286 -4.35 12.47 -20.82
CA ASP A 286 -4.95 13.21 -21.92
C ASP A 286 -4.39 12.81 -23.29
N ASP A 287 -4.87 13.50 -24.32
CA ASP A 287 -4.44 13.29 -25.71
C ASP A 287 -2.99 13.72 -25.97
N SER A 288 -2.33 14.38 -25.03
CA SER A 288 -0.91 14.72 -25.08
C SER A 288 -0.04 13.79 -24.23
N GLY A 289 -0.66 12.86 -23.49
CA GLY A 289 0.04 11.88 -22.65
C GLY A 289 0.34 12.38 -21.24
N ASN A 290 -0.21 13.53 -20.85
CA ASN A 290 -0.07 14.03 -19.49
C ASN A 290 -1.07 13.33 -18.58
N GLU A 291 -0.66 12.96 -17.38
CA GLU A 291 -1.60 12.51 -16.36
C GLU A 291 -2.48 13.69 -15.92
N VAL A 292 -3.81 13.51 -15.96
CA VAL A 292 -4.78 14.58 -15.68
C VAL A 292 -5.75 14.24 -14.55
N PHE A 293 -5.90 12.96 -14.23
CA PHE A 293 -6.76 12.51 -13.14
C PHE A 293 -6.38 11.10 -12.71
N ARG A 294 -6.66 10.72 -11.46
CA ARG A 294 -6.54 9.34 -11.00
C ARG A 294 -7.56 8.99 -9.92
N LEU A 295 -7.91 7.71 -9.86
CA LEU A 295 -8.68 7.08 -8.80
C LEU A 295 -7.79 6.04 -8.12
N GLU A 296 -7.50 6.19 -6.82
CA GLU A 296 -6.63 5.28 -6.05
C GLU A 296 -7.38 4.47 -4.98
N ALA A 297 -8.60 4.07 -5.29
CA ALA A 297 -9.41 3.14 -4.51
C ALA A 297 -10.68 2.78 -5.28
N TYR A 298 -11.39 1.77 -4.78
CA TYR A 298 -12.79 1.58 -5.15
C TYR A 298 -13.61 2.82 -4.81
N VAL A 299 -14.29 3.37 -5.82
CA VAL A 299 -15.22 4.49 -5.68
C VAL A 299 -16.62 4.06 -6.11
N ARG A 300 -17.62 4.79 -5.63
CA ARG A 300 -19.02 4.49 -5.91
C ARG A 300 -19.31 4.53 -7.42
N PRO A 301 -20.32 3.76 -7.89
CA PRO A 301 -20.72 3.70 -9.30
C PRO A 301 -20.76 5.04 -10.02
N PHE A 302 -21.48 6.01 -9.45
CA PHE A 302 -21.61 7.35 -10.01
C PHE A 302 -20.26 8.07 -10.18
N HIS A 303 -19.38 7.96 -9.18
CA HIS A 303 -18.07 8.60 -9.22
C HIS A 303 -17.16 7.93 -10.23
N PHE A 304 -17.23 6.59 -10.29
CA PHE A 304 -16.48 5.79 -11.24
C PHE A 304 -16.86 6.14 -12.68
N THR A 305 -18.14 6.09 -13.05
CA THR A 305 -18.57 6.49 -14.40
C THR A 305 -18.20 7.94 -14.72
N SER A 306 -18.39 8.84 -13.74
CA SER A 306 -18.12 10.27 -13.94
C SER A 306 -16.64 10.58 -14.12
N SER A 307 -15.70 9.77 -13.62
CA SER A 307 -14.28 10.02 -13.88
C SER A 307 -13.91 9.80 -15.35
N PHE A 308 -14.48 8.77 -16.00
CA PHE A 308 -14.29 8.55 -17.43
C PHE A 308 -14.91 9.70 -18.23
N GLU A 309 -16.11 10.15 -17.87
CA GLU A 309 -16.75 11.29 -18.54
C GLU A 309 -15.98 12.60 -18.36
N TYR A 310 -15.45 12.85 -17.16
CA TYR A 310 -14.66 14.03 -16.82
C TYR A 310 -13.43 14.17 -17.72
N VAL A 311 -12.70 13.06 -17.91
CA VAL A 311 -11.52 13.03 -18.77
C VAL A 311 -11.91 13.03 -20.24
N ALA A 312 -12.89 12.20 -20.64
CA ALA A 312 -13.34 12.11 -22.03
C ALA A 312 -13.87 13.43 -22.58
N SER A 313 -14.51 14.25 -21.73
CA SER A 313 -15.03 15.57 -22.11
C SER A 313 -13.97 16.67 -22.11
N GLY A 314 -12.78 16.43 -21.53
CA GLY A 314 -11.79 17.47 -21.30
C GLY A 314 -12.20 18.48 -20.21
N ALA A 315 -13.20 18.17 -19.39
CA ALA A 315 -13.74 19.08 -18.38
C ALA A 315 -12.67 19.54 -17.38
N TYR A 316 -11.69 18.68 -17.08
CA TYR A 316 -10.55 18.95 -16.21
C TYR A 316 -9.74 20.20 -16.59
N ARG A 317 -9.80 20.63 -17.86
CA ARG A 317 -9.10 21.83 -18.34
C ARG A 317 -9.74 23.14 -17.87
N LYS A 318 -11.06 23.12 -17.62
CA LYS A 318 -11.83 24.30 -17.19
C LYS A 318 -12.21 24.23 -15.72
N GLU A 319 -12.48 23.02 -15.25
CA GLU A 319 -12.86 22.72 -13.88
C GLU A 319 -11.90 21.66 -13.34
N PRO A 320 -10.79 22.03 -12.69
CA PRO A 320 -9.83 21.06 -12.15
C PRO A 320 -10.37 20.31 -10.91
N GLU A 321 -11.37 20.86 -10.22
CA GLU A 321 -11.95 20.23 -9.03
C GLU A 321 -13.01 19.20 -9.41
N PHE A 322 -12.63 17.92 -9.41
CA PHE A 322 -13.54 16.83 -9.77
C PHE A 322 -14.82 16.81 -8.92
N GLN A 323 -14.75 17.16 -7.63
CA GLN A 323 -15.93 17.26 -6.77
C GLN A 323 -16.93 18.32 -7.26
N ARG A 324 -16.43 19.45 -7.76
CA ARG A 324 -17.26 20.51 -8.35
C ARG A 324 -17.88 20.06 -9.66
N PHE A 325 -17.12 19.35 -10.50
CA PHE A 325 -17.66 18.70 -11.69
C PHE A 325 -18.81 17.73 -11.35
N LEU A 326 -18.66 16.91 -10.30
CA LEU A 326 -19.71 16.00 -9.84
C LEU A 326 -20.96 16.73 -9.34
N GLN A 327 -20.79 17.83 -8.59
CA GLN A 327 -21.90 18.66 -8.11
C GLN A 327 -22.70 19.24 -9.28
N ASN A 328 -22.03 19.89 -10.23
CA ASN A 328 -22.67 20.47 -11.42
C ASN A 328 -23.38 19.40 -12.25
N LYS A 329 -22.76 18.22 -12.42
CA LYS A 329 -23.38 17.09 -13.11
C LYS A 329 -24.65 16.62 -12.39
N ALA A 330 -24.61 16.49 -11.07
CA ALA A 330 -25.77 16.06 -10.28
C ALA A 330 -26.92 17.08 -10.36
N GLU A 331 -26.62 18.37 -10.36
CA GLU A 331 -27.60 19.45 -10.56
C GLU A 331 -28.26 19.36 -11.95
N HIS A 332 -27.49 19.23 -13.02
CA HIS A 332 -28.04 19.07 -14.38
C HIS A 332 -28.82 17.76 -14.59
N MET A 333 -28.48 16.70 -13.87
CA MET A 333 -29.30 15.48 -13.87
C MET A 333 -30.65 15.72 -13.19
N LYS A 334 -30.65 16.43 -12.05
CA LYS A 334 -31.87 16.78 -11.31
C LYS A 334 -32.79 17.69 -12.13
N GLU A 335 -32.24 18.68 -12.82
CA GLU A 335 -32.99 19.57 -13.73
C GLU A 335 -33.67 18.82 -14.88
N ARG A 336 -33.04 17.75 -15.38
CA ARG A 336 -33.58 16.88 -16.43
C ARG A 336 -34.50 15.77 -15.90
N GLY A 337 -34.79 15.76 -14.60
CA GLY A 337 -35.63 14.74 -13.96
C GLY A 337 -34.98 13.36 -13.86
N GLU A 338 -33.67 13.25 -14.08
CA GLU A 338 -32.93 11.99 -13.90
C GLU A 338 -32.72 11.69 -12.41
N LYS A 339 -32.83 10.42 -12.02
CA LYS A 339 -32.47 9.99 -10.66
C LYS A 339 -30.96 9.84 -10.51
N LEU A 340 -30.42 10.43 -9.45
CA LEU A 340 -29.03 10.23 -9.04
C LEU A 340 -28.90 8.91 -8.28
N GLU A 341 -28.50 7.85 -8.99
CA GLU A 341 -28.23 6.54 -8.40
C GLU A 341 -26.79 6.49 -7.85
N LEU A 342 -26.63 6.72 -6.55
CA LEU A 342 -25.32 6.73 -5.89
C LEU A 342 -24.82 5.34 -5.45
N TRP A 343 -25.73 4.37 -5.32
CA TRP A 343 -25.50 3.12 -4.59
C TRP A 343 -25.85 1.85 -5.38
N LYS A 344 -26.51 1.96 -6.53
CA LYS A 344 -26.90 0.82 -7.37
C LYS A 344 -25.98 0.64 -8.56
#